data_AF-A0AAU9ZJS8-F1
#
_entry.id   AF-A0AAU9ZJS8-F1
#
_cell.length_a   1.000
_cell.length_b   1.000
_cell.length_c   1.000
_cell.angle_alpha   90.00
_cell.angle_beta   90.00
_cell.angle_gamma   90.00
#
_symmetry.space_group_name_H-M   'P 1'
#
loop_
_entity.id
_entity.type
_entity.pdbx_description
1 polymer ?
#
loop_
_entity_poly.entity_id
_entity_poly.type
_entity_poly.pdbx_seq_one_letter_code
_entity_poly.pdbx_strand_id
1 'polypeptide(L)'
;MYFCNPFSDECVDVLNEAVAYHLHVSHVYLEMAFSFVVDKKMPTFAQFFEREAETRRTLADQYLKQLCKRKSSIYPPFYTKPQMSEIDTPVKAIMIGQELEAALRGILEHLKRIAIKDRETDLGNFLKPLLAAQKKNDDYLKFQLNYQQREERRKKLKTDHRKPTSSGRRVSKPEDIDSERPSTSSSGIVWIPKIIDSKRPSSTFSSGKIWIPEIIHSERPSASLGGRF
;
A
#
# COMPACT_ATOMS: atom_id res chain seq x y z
N MET A 1 -14.46 37.31 18.62
CA MET A 1 -13.46 36.26 18.32
C MET A 1 -14.02 34.96 18.87
N TYR A 2 -14.33 33.98 18.02
CA TYR A 2 -14.71 32.65 18.51
C TYR A 2 -13.45 32.01 19.10
N PHE A 3 -13.38 31.93 20.43
CA PHE A 3 -12.34 31.16 21.09
C PHE A 3 -12.59 29.69 20.72
N CYS A 4 -11.64 29.08 20.01
CA CYS A 4 -11.67 27.65 19.76
C CYS A 4 -11.37 27.00 21.12
N ASN A 5 -12.34 26.29 21.68
CA ASN A 5 -12.15 25.59 22.96
C ASN A 5 -10.97 24.62 22.82
N PRO A 6 -10.12 24.49 23.86
CA PRO A 6 -9.05 23.51 23.84
C PRO A 6 -9.61 22.10 23.65
N PHE A 7 -8.84 21.23 23.01
CA PHE A 7 -9.17 19.81 22.97
C PHE A 7 -9.15 19.22 24.38
N SER A 8 -9.97 18.17 24.61
CA SER A 8 -9.87 17.33 25.80
C SER A 8 -8.49 16.66 25.87
N ASP A 9 -8.01 16.35 27.09
CA ASP A 9 -6.69 15.73 27.27
C ASP A 9 -6.57 14.41 26.47
N GLU A 10 -7.62 13.59 26.48
CA GLU A 10 -7.71 12.36 25.68
C GLU A 10 -7.58 12.63 24.17
N CYS A 11 -8.21 13.70 23.67
CA CYS A 11 -8.06 14.09 22.27
C CYS A 11 -6.64 14.57 21.96
N VAL A 12 -6.01 15.33 22.88
CA VAL A 12 -4.63 15.79 22.73
C VAL A 12 -3.66 14.60 22.68
N ASP A 13 -3.85 13.61 23.55
CA ASP A 13 -3.01 12.42 23.59
C ASP A 13 -3.10 11.62 22.28
N VAL A 14 -4.31 11.36 21.79
CA VAL A 14 -4.50 10.60 20.53
C VAL A 14 -4.04 11.40 19.31
N LEU A 15 -4.16 12.73 19.31
CA LEU A 15 -3.58 13.58 18.25
C LEU A 15 -2.05 13.49 18.23
N ASN A 16 -1.40 13.53 19.40
CA ASN A 16 0.05 13.36 19.50
C ASN A 16 0.48 11.94 19.10
N GLU A 17 -0.29 10.91 19.48
CA GLU A 17 -0.09 9.53 19.03
C GLU A 17 -0.16 9.44 17.50
N ALA A 18 -1.17 10.06 16.88
CA ALA A 18 -1.30 10.10 15.41
C ALA A 18 -0.11 10.77 14.73
N VAL A 19 0.40 11.89 15.28
CA VAL A 19 1.62 12.55 14.79
C VAL A 19 2.81 11.60 14.84
N ALA A 20 3.06 11.02 16.02
CA ALA A 20 4.19 10.12 16.22
C ALA A 20 4.13 8.91 15.28
N TYR A 21 2.95 8.32 15.16
CA TYR A 21 2.74 7.14 14.33
C TYR A 21 2.85 7.46 12.84
N HIS A 22 2.35 8.61 12.36
CA HIS A 22 2.56 9.05 10.98
C HIS A 22 4.05 9.25 10.65
N LEU A 23 4.82 9.85 11.56
CA LEU A 23 6.27 10.02 11.37
C LEU A 23 7.00 8.67 11.36
N HIS A 24 6.61 7.75 12.24
CA HIS A 24 7.14 6.39 12.24
C HIS A 24 6.85 5.68 10.92
N VAL A 25 5.58 5.61 10.49
CA VAL A 25 5.18 4.96 9.23
C VAL A 25 5.90 5.60 8.04
N SER A 26 6.05 6.93 8.02
CA SER A 26 6.82 7.61 6.99
C SER A 26 8.26 7.10 6.90
N HIS A 27 8.92 6.97 8.05
CA HIS A 27 10.29 6.47 8.10
C HIS A 27 10.37 5.02 7.61
N VAL A 28 9.50 4.13 8.11
CA VAL A 28 9.49 2.72 7.69
C VAL A 28 9.20 2.59 6.19
N TYR A 29 8.24 3.35 5.65
CA TYR A 29 7.92 3.32 4.22
C TYR A 29 9.06 3.82 3.35
N LEU A 30 9.77 4.85 3.78
CA LEU A 30 10.94 5.33 3.05
C LEU A 30 12.02 4.25 2.99
N GLU A 31 12.30 3.61 4.13
CA GLU A 31 13.28 2.52 4.18
C GLU A 31 12.86 1.30 3.35
N MET A 32 11.59 0.91 3.41
CA MET A 32 11.01 -0.14 2.57
C MET A 32 11.11 0.19 1.08
N ALA A 33 10.88 1.44 0.67
CA ALA A 33 10.96 1.83 -0.72
C ALA A 33 12.39 1.65 -1.26
N PHE A 34 13.38 2.14 -0.50
CA PHE A 34 14.78 2.11 -0.91
C PHE A 34 15.42 0.72 -0.82
N SER A 35 14.91 -0.20 0.00
CA SER A 35 15.43 -1.57 0.06
C SER A 35 15.25 -2.35 -1.25
N PHE A 36 14.31 -1.94 -2.11
CA PHE A 36 14.04 -2.58 -3.40
C PHE A 36 14.66 -1.87 -4.61
N VAL A 37 15.49 -0.84 -4.41
CA VAL A 37 16.16 -0.16 -5.53
C VAL A 37 17.28 -1.03 -6.07
N VAL A 38 17.15 -1.43 -7.35
CA VAL A 38 18.17 -2.18 -8.07
C VAL A 38 18.58 -1.36 -9.30
N ASP A 39 19.88 -1.17 -9.52
CA ASP A 39 20.43 -0.39 -10.64
C ASP A 39 19.78 1.01 -10.80
N LYS A 40 19.54 1.70 -9.67
CA LYS A 40 18.85 3.00 -9.61
C LYS A 40 17.40 2.99 -10.11
N LYS A 41 16.76 1.83 -10.20
CA LYS A 41 15.36 1.69 -10.59
C LYS A 41 14.54 1.11 -9.44
N MET A 42 13.48 1.81 -9.06
CA MET A 42 12.55 1.37 -8.05
C MET A 42 11.35 0.64 -8.69
N PRO A 43 11.04 -0.60 -8.25
CA PRO A 43 9.84 -1.30 -8.69
C PRO A 43 8.57 -0.49 -8.43
N THR A 44 7.56 -0.62 -9.30
CA THR A 44 6.30 0.15 -9.19
C THR A 44 5.61 0.00 -7.84
N PHE A 45 5.67 -1.19 -7.22
CA PHE A 45 5.07 -1.41 -5.90
C PHE A 45 5.85 -0.68 -4.79
N ALA A 46 7.16 -0.51 -4.92
CA ALA A 46 7.99 0.18 -3.94
C ALA A 46 7.82 1.71 -4.04
N GLN A 47 7.52 2.24 -5.23
CA GLN A 47 7.16 3.65 -5.44
C GLN A 47 5.89 4.05 -4.66
N PHE A 48 5.00 3.11 -4.35
CA PHE A 48 3.87 3.37 -3.48
C PHE A 48 4.33 3.77 -2.08
N PHE A 49 5.28 3.03 -1.49
CA PHE A 49 5.81 3.33 -0.16
C PHE A 49 6.54 4.67 -0.13
N GLU A 50 7.33 4.99 -1.16
CA GLU A 50 8.01 6.29 -1.27
C GLU A 50 7.00 7.45 -1.24
N ARG A 51 5.95 7.38 -2.07
CA ARG A 51 4.91 8.42 -2.11
C ARG A 51 4.13 8.49 -0.80
N GLU A 52 3.75 7.35 -0.24
CA GLU A 52 3.03 7.33 1.03
C GLU A 52 3.88 7.85 2.18
N ALA A 53 5.20 7.66 2.14
CA ALA A 53 6.09 8.23 3.15
C ALA A 53 6.02 9.76 3.19
N GLU A 54 5.96 10.42 2.03
CA GLU A 54 5.76 11.88 1.93
C GLU A 54 4.36 12.32 2.37
N THR A 55 3.34 11.57 1.95
CA THR A 55 1.96 11.79 2.42
C THR A 55 1.90 11.73 3.94
N ARG A 56 2.57 10.76 4.59
CA ARG A 56 2.55 10.61 6.05
C ARG A 56 3.24 11.77 6.77
N ARG A 57 4.34 12.33 6.25
CA ARG A 57 4.95 13.56 6.80
C ARG A 57 3.98 14.73 6.72
N THR A 58 3.36 14.91 5.57
CA THR A 58 2.38 15.98 5.35
C THR A 58 1.19 15.85 6.30
N LEU A 59 0.72 14.63 6.56
CA LEU A 59 -0.34 14.39 7.53
C LEU A 59 0.10 14.72 8.96
N ALA A 60 1.30 14.27 9.38
CA ALA A 60 1.84 14.62 10.69
C ALA A 60 1.87 16.15 10.91
N ASP A 61 2.29 16.92 9.91
CA ASP A 61 2.26 18.39 9.96
C ASP A 61 0.84 18.95 10.08
N GLN A 62 -0.14 18.35 9.41
CA GLN A 62 -1.55 18.77 9.54
C GLN A 62 -2.11 18.50 10.93
N TYR A 63 -1.77 17.36 11.55
CA TYR A 63 -2.14 17.06 12.94
C TYR A 63 -1.49 18.04 13.92
N LEU A 64 -0.19 18.33 13.76
CA LEU A 64 0.50 19.35 14.55
C LEU A 64 -0.17 20.73 14.42
N LYS A 65 -0.60 21.10 13.21
CA LYS A 65 -1.36 22.35 13.00
C LYS A 65 -2.69 22.36 13.76
N GLN A 66 -3.39 21.22 13.89
CA GLN A 66 -4.61 21.15 14.71
C GLN A 66 -4.31 21.41 16.19
N LEU A 67 -3.27 20.76 16.73
CA LEU A 67 -2.81 20.98 18.12
C LEU A 67 -2.42 22.45 18.36
N CYS A 68 -1.61 23.02 17.47
CA CYS A 68 -1.19 24.43 17.54
C CYS A 68 -2.37 25.40 17.46
N LYS A 69 -3.33 25.15 16.54
CA LYS A 69 -4.53 26.01 16.36
C LYS A 69 -5.32 26.16 17.66
N ARG A 70 -5.30 25.14 18.51
CA ARG A 70 -6.03 25.11 19.79
C ARG A 70 -5.14 25.29 21.02
N LYS A 71 -3.86 25.64 20.82
CA LYS A 71 -2.85 25.83 21.89
C LYS A 71 -2.72 24.60 22.79
N SER A 72 -2.88 23.42 22.22
CA SER A 72 -2.71 22.14 22.91
C SER A 72 -1.23 21.77 23.03
N SER A 73 -0.90 20.96 24.04
CA SER A 73 0.44 20.44 24.25
C SER A 73 0.88 19.52 23.09
N ILE A 74 2.15 19.65 22.69
CA ILE A 74 2.79 18.78 21.70
C ILE A 74 3.87 17.98 22.41
N TYR A 75 3.85 16.67 22.23
CA TYR A 75 4.84 15.76 22.79
C TYR A 75 5.85 15.35 21.73
N PRO A 76 7.15 15.26 22.08
CA PRO A 76 8.14 14.66 21.19
C PRO A 76 7.72 13.22 20.86
N PRO A 77 7.68 12.85 19.56
CA PRO A 77 7.35 11.50 19.17
C PRO A 77 8.45 10.53 19.63
N PHE A 78 8.04 9.37 20.14
CA PHE A 78 8.97 8.29 20.46
C PHE A 78 9.32 7.51 19.18
N TYR A 79 10.62 7.33 18.92
CA TYR A 79 11.12 6.66 17.72
C TYR A 79 11.61 5.26 18.05
N THR A 80 10.93 4.25 17.54
CA THR A 80 11.46 2.88 17.48
C THR A 80 12.06 2.63 16.11
N LYS A 81 13.33 2.21 16.08
CA LYS A 81 13.98 1.80 14.83
C LYS A 81 13.28 0.55 14.28
N PRO A 82 12.81 0.55 13.02
CA PRO A 82 12.21 -0.64 12.42
C PRO A 82 13.23 -1.77 12.29
N GLN A 83 12.77 -3.00 12.52
CA GLN A 83 13.59 -4.20 12.33
C GLN A 83 13.67 -4.54 10.84
N MET A 84 14.66 -3.95 10.16
CA MET A 84 14.81 -3.99 8.71
C MET A 84 15.28 -5.34 8.13
N SER A 85 15.85 -6.21 8.97
CA SER A 85 16.31 -7.54 8.54
C SER A 85 15.20 -8.44 8.00
N GLU A 86 13.94 -8.04 8.17
CA GLU A 86 12.77 -8.82 7.78
C GLU A 86 12.17 -8.41 6.43
N ILE A 87 12.60 -7.28 5.84
CA ILE A 87 12.07 -6.77 4.56
C ILE A 87 12.94 -7.25 3.40
N ASP A 88 12.93 -8.56 3.15
CA ASP A 88 13.74 -9.20 2.09
C ASP A 88 12.93 -9.49 0.80
N THR A 89 11.60 -9.45 0.88
CA THR A 89 10.70 -9.86 -0.20
C THR A 89 9.54 -8.88 -0.36
N PRO A 90 9.03 -8.70 -1.60
CA PRO A 90 7.86 -7.85 -1.84
C PRO A 90 6.63 -8.25 -1.03
N VAL A 91 6.42 -9.56 -0.83
CA VAL A 91 5.29 -10.07 -0.04
C VAL A 91 5.40 -9.64 1.43
N LYS A 92 6.57 -9.84 2.06
CA LYS A 92 6.78 -9.40 3.45
C LYS A 92 6.66 -7.89 3.59
N ALA A 93 7.21 -7.12 2.65
CA ALA A 93 7.07 -5.67 2.64
C ALA A 93 5.59 -5.25 2.64
N ILE A 94 4.77 -5.83 1.77
CA ILE A 94 3.34 -5.50 1.71
C ILE A 94 2.62 -5.92 2.99
N MET A 95 2.97 -7.06 3.60
CA MET A 95 2.39 -7.49 4.88
C MET A 95 2.69 -6.51 6.01
N ILE A 96 3.94 -6.06 6.12
CA ILE A 96 4.34 -5.01 7.08
C ILE A 96 3.55 -3.73 6.82
N GLY A 97 3.41 -3.33 5.55
CA GLY A 97 2.56 -2.20 5.16
C GLY A 97 1.12 -2.36 5.66
N GLN A 98 0.51 -3.54 5.49
CA GLN A 98 -0.85 -3.79 5.97
C GLN A 98 -0.99 -3.70 7.49
N GLU A 99 0.02 -4.13 8.25
CA GLU A 99 0.04 -4.02 9.71
C GLU A 99 0.12 -2.54 10.13
N LEU A 100 1.02 -1.77 9.51
CA LEU A 100 1.16 -0.33 9.76
C LEU A 100 -0.13 0.42 9.44
N GLU A 101 -0.76 0.14 8.29
CA GLU A 101 -2.04 0.75 7.92
C GLU A 101 -3.19 0.33 8.84
N ALA A 102 -3.17 -0.91 9.36
CA ALA A 102 -4.18 -1.36 10.30
C ALA A 102 -4.11 -0.62 11.63
N ALA A 103 -2.91 -0.39 12.15
CA ALA A 103 -2.69 0.41 13.34
C ALA A 103 -3.10 1.88 13.13
N LEU A 104 -2.71 2.49 12.00
CA LEU A 104 -3.14 3.85 11.64
C LEU A 104 -4.66 3.97 11.61
N ARG A 105 -5.35 3.01 10.98
CA ARG A 105 -6.81 2.98 10.95
C ARG A 105 -7.40 2.92 12.37
N GLY A 106 -6.81 2.14 13.26
CA GLY A 106 -7.21 2.08 14.67
C GLY A 106 -7.13 3.44 15.37
N ILE A 107 -6.01 4.15 15.19
CA ILE A 107 -5.81 5.51 15.73
C ILE A 107 -6.85 6.48 15.16
N LEU A 108 -7.07 6.46 13.84
CA LEU A 108 -8.05 7.34 13.18
C LEU A 108 -9.49 7.08 13.63
N GLU A 109 -9.86 5.81 13.80
CA GLU A 109 -11.17 5.41 14.32
C GLU A 109 -11.35 5.80 15.79
N HIS A 110 -10.28 5.70 16.59
CA HIS A 110 -10.29 6.19 17.97
C HIS A 110 -10.52 7.70 18.01
N LEU A 111 -9.77 8.47 17.24
CA LEU A 111 -9.90 9.91 17.18
C LEU A 111 -11.28 10.36 16.65
N LYS A 112 -11.86 9.60 15.70
CA LYS A 112 -13.24 9.83 15.24
C LYS A 112 -14.26 9.61 16.36
N ARG A 113 -14.10 8.58 17.20
CA ARG A 113 -15.00 8.34 18.33
C ARG A 113 -14.93 9.49 19.34
N ILE A 114 -13.73 9.98 19.65
CA ILE A 114 -13.53 11.15 20.51
C ILE A 114 -14.19 12.38 19.89
N ALA A 115 -13.99 12.63 18.59
CA ALA A 115 -14.60 13.77 17.92
C ALA A 115 -16.14 13.75 17.98
N ILE A 116 -16.76 12.57 17.89
CA ILE A 116 -18.21 12.41 18.04
C ILE A 116 -18.65 12.65 19.49
N LYS A 117 -17.93 12.03 20.45
CA LYS A 117 -18.19 12.14 21.89
C LYS A 117 -18.16 13.59 22.37
N ASP A 118 -17.12 14.32 21.96
CA ASP A 118 -16.83 15.69 22.39
C ASP A 118 -17.54 16.73 21.50
N ARG A 119 -18.32 16.27 20.51
CA ARG A 119 -19.04 17.11 19.52
C ARG A 119 -18.12 18.05 18.73
N GLU A 120 -16.91 17.58 18.46
CA GLU A 120 -15.87 18.28 17.72
C GLU A 120 -16.09 18.19 16.21
N THR A 121 -16.95 19.08 15.69
CA THR A 121 -17.32 19.11 14.27
C THR A 121 -16.13 19.40 13.35
N ASP A 122 -15.26 20.33 13.73
CA ASP A 122 -14.05 20.69 12.99
C ASP A 122 -13.11 19.49 12.84
N LEU A 123 -12.85 18.78 13.94
CA LEU A 123 -12.02 17.58 13.94
C LEU A 123 -12.68 16.45 13.14
N GLY A 124 -13.99 16.26 13.30
CA GLY A 124 -14.75 15.28 12.52
C GLY A 124 -14.67 15.55 11.01
N ASN A 125 -14.74 16.82 10.58
CA ASN A 125 -14.59 17.20 9.18
C ASN A 125 -13.18 17.00 8.66
N PHE A 126 -12.16 17.25 9.48
CA PHE A 126 -10.76 16.96 9.17
C PHE A 126 -10.51 15.46 8.94
N LEU A 127 -11.11 14.57 9.75
CA LEU A 127 -10.88 13.12 9.67
C LEU A 127 -11.59 12.41 8.52
N LYS A 128 -12.71 12.94 8.02
CA LYS A 128 -13.50 12.32 6.93
C LYS A 128 -12.66 11.98 5.69
N PRO A 129 -11.94 12.92 5.05
CA PRO A 129 -11.12 12.61 3.89
C PRO A 129 -9.97 11.65 4.23
N LEU A 130 -9.42 11.73 5.44
CA LEU A 130 -8.32 10.86 5.89
C LEU A 130 -8.75 9.40 6.00
N LEU A 131 -9.91 9.13 6.61
CA LEU A 131 -10.47 7.78 6.68
C LEU A 131 -10.81 7.21 5.29
N ALA A 132 -11.25 8.06 4.36
CA ALA A 132 -11.50 7.64 2.98
C ALA A 132 -10.19 7.30 2.24
N ALA A 133 -9.13 8.08 2.45
CA ALA A 133 -7.80 7.79 1.90
C ALA A 133 -7.21 6.51 2.52
N GLN A 134 -7.34 6.34 3.83
CA GLN A 134 -6.88 5.16 4.57
C GLN A 134 -7.47 3.87 3.98
N LYS A 135 -8.79 3.87 3.69
CA LYS A 135 -9.45 2.73 3.04
C LYS A 135 -8.88 2.42 1.66
N LYS A 136 -8.55 3.44 0.86
CA LYS A 136 -7.93 3.24 -0.46
C LYS A 136 -6.55 2.59 -0.34
N ASN A 137 -5.78 3.00 0.67
CA ASN A 137 -4.46 2.41 0.94
C ASN A 137 -4.59 0.93 1.35
N ASP A 138 -5.54 0.62 2.24
CA ASP A 138 -5.84 -0.77 2.62
C ASP A 138 -6.21 -1.63 1.41
N ASP A 139 -7.08 -1.13 0.53
CA ASP A 139 -7.54 -1.84 -0.66
C ASP A 139 -6.38 -2.04 -1.67
N TYR A 140 -5.53 -1.02 -1.85
CA TYR A 140 -4.35 -1.12 -2.71
C TYR A 140 -3.38 -2.19 -2.21
N LEU A 141 -3.03 -2.18 -0.92
CA LEU A 141 -2.10 -3.15 -0.35
C LEU A 141 -2.65 -4.58 -0.43
N LYS A 142 -3.94 -4.79 -0.19
CA LYS A 142 -4.59 -6.10 -0.40
C LYS A 142 -4.50 -6.56 -1.85
N PHE A 143 -4.76 -5.67 -2.80
CA PHE A 143 -4.62 -5.99 -4.22
C PHE A 143 -3.17 -6.38 -4.56
N GLN A 144 -2.21 -5.58 -4.10
CA GLN A 144 -0.80 -5.77 -4.38
C GLN A 144 -0.26 -7.07 -3.78
N LEU A 145 -0.69 -7.43 -2.56
CA LEU A 145 -0.33 -8.69 -1.92
C LEU A 145 -0.78 -9.89 -2.78
N ASN A 146 -2.04 -9.88 -3.18
CA ASN A 146 -2.61 -10.94 -4.03
C ASN A 146 -1.91 -11.04 -5.38
N TYR A 147 -1.45 -9.92 -5.94
CA TYR A 147 -0.67 -9.89 -7.16
C TYR A 147 0.71 -10.55 -6.96
N GLN A 148 1.46 -10.13 -5.94
CA GLN A 148 2.81 -10.68 -5.69
C GLN A 148 2.78 -12.18 -5.37
N GLN A 149 1.82 -12.63 -4.55
CA GLN A 149 1.68 -14.06 -4.26
C GLN A 149 1.39 -14.89 -5.52
N ARG A 150 0.60 -14.36 -6.47
CA ARG A 150 0.34 -15.04 -7.75
C ARG A 150 1.60 -15.13 -8.60
N GLU A 151 2.40 -14.07 -8.65
CA GLU A 151 3.67 -14.07 -9.38
C GLU A 151 4.69 -15.04 -8.77
N GLU A 152 4.79 -15.13 -7.44
CA GLU A 152 5.64 -16.12 -6.77
C GLU A 152 5.22 -17.56 -7.09
N ARG A 153 3.93 -17.87 -7.06
CA ARG A 153 3.40 -19.20 -7.43
C ARG A 153 3.74 -19.55 -8.89
N ARG A 154 3.61 -18.59 -9.81
CA ARG A 154 3.95 -18.78 -11.23
C ARG A 154 5.45 -19.05 -11.43
N LYS A 155 6.32 -18.36 -10.68
CA LYS A 155 7.78 -18.58 -10.74
C LYS A 155 8.17 -19.97 -10.22
N LYS A 156 7.54 -20.43 -9.12
CA LYS A 156 7.76 -21.78 -8.57
C LYS A 156 7.40 -22.87 -9.57
N LEU A 157 6.22 -22.79 -10.19
CA LEU A 157 5.77 -23.77 -11.19
C LEU A 157 6.71 -23.89 -12.41
N LYS A 158 7.24 -22.75 -12.89
CA LYS A 158 8.20 -22.74 -14.00
C LYS A 158 9.57 -23.32 -13.63
N THR A 159 9.94 -23.26 -12.36
CA THR A 159 11.22 -23.78 -11.85
C THR A 159 11.16 -25.30 -11.70
N ASP A 160 10.02 -25.83 -11.23
CA ASP A 160 9.83 -27.29 -11.08
C ASP A 160 9.81 -28.02 -12.43
N HIS A 161 9.28 -27.41 -13.49
CA HIS A 161 9.33 -27.99 -14.85
C HIS A 161 10.71 -27.98 -15.52
N ARG A 162 11.73 -27.34 -14.93
CA ARG A 162 13.09 -27.29 -15.49
C ARG A 162 14.08 -28.28 -14.86
N LYS A 163 13.69 -29.06 -13.83
CA LYS A 163 14.55 -30.15 -13.32
C LYS A 163 14.49 -31.35 -14.28
N PRO A 164 15.59 -31.76 -14.94
CA PRO A 164 15.58 -32.95 -15.78
C PRO A 164 15.53 -34.20 -14.89
N THR A 165 14.58 -35.08 -15.17
CA THR A 165 14.61 -36.48 -14.73
C THR A 165 15.83 -37.17 -15.36
N SER A 166 16.97 -37.09 -14.67
CA SER A 166 18.13 -37.94 -14.95
C SER A 166 18.06 -39.16 -14.03
N SER A 167 17.50 -40.24 -14.56
CA SER A 167 17.83 -41.59 -14.11
C SER A 167 17.64 -42.53 -15.28
N GLY A 168 18.76 -42.90 -15.91
CA GLY A 168 18.77 -44.00 -16.86
C GLY A 168 18.66 -45.33 -16.12
N ARG A 169 18.04 -46.31 -16.79
CA ARG A 169 18.45 -47.71 -16.64
C ARG A 169 18.17 -48.46 -17.94
N ARG A 170 19.26 -48.84 -18.61
CA ARG A 170 19.35 -49.79 -19.72
C ARG A 170 19.23 -51.20 -19.12
N VAL A 171 18.29 -52.03 -19.60
CA VAL A 171 18.33 -53.50 -19.46
C VAL A 171 17.80 -54.12 -20.76
N SER A 172 18.49 -55.18 -21.16
CA SER A 172 18.56 -55.86 -22.45
C SER A 172 17.33 -56.71 -22.84
N LYS A 173 17.20 -56.97 -24.15
CA LYS A 173 16.39 -58.03 -24.79
C LYS A 173 17.07 -59.41 -24.62
N PRO A 174 16.37 -60.56 -24.73
CA PRO A 174 16.09 -61.22 -26.04
C PRO A 174 14.65 -61.78 -26.19
N GLU A 175 14.02 -61.72 -27.38
CA GLU A 175 13.73 -62.81 -28.37
C GLU A 175 12.80 -63.92 -27.82
N ASP A 176 11.81 -64.52 -28.50
CA ASP A 176 10.98 -64.30 -29.70
C ASP A 176 9.88 -65.39 -29.63
N ILE A 177 8.74 -65.19 -30.30
CA ILE A 177 7.91 -66.19 -31.05
C ILE A 177 6.51 -65.58 -31.26
N ASP A 178 6.38 -64.96 -32.42
CA ASP A 178 5.31 -65.01 -33.44
C ASP A 178 3.89 -65.43 -33.03
N SER A 179 2.90 -64.57 -33.32
CA SER A 179 2.17 -64.62 -34.60
C SER A 179 0.95 -63.68 -34.64
N GLU A 180 0.78 -63.06 -35.81
CA GLU A 180 -0.43 -62.43 -36.37
C GLU A 180 -0.71 -60.92 -36.13
N ARG A 181 -0.41 -60.16 -37.20
CA ARG A 181 -0.94 -58.84 -37.61
C ARG A 181 -1.89 -59.09 -38.79
N PRO A 182 -2.84 -58.20 -39.18
CA PRO A 182 -2.53 -56.82 -39.61
C PRO A 182 -3.55 -55.74 -39.16
N SER A 183 -3.08 -54.56 -38.73
CA SER A 183 -3.24 -53.22 -39.35
C SER A 183 -4.69 -52.65 -39.36
N THR A 184 -5.00 -51.47 -38.81
CA THR A 184 -4.56 -50.13 -39.20
C THR A 184 -5.12 -49.05 -38.25
N SER A 185 -4.50 -47.87 -38.26
CA SER A 185 -5.06 -46.53 -37.94
C SER A 185 -5.37 -46.23 -36.46
N SER A 186 -4.43 -45.63 -35.71
CA SER A 186 -4.17 -44.18 -35.60
C SER A 186 -5.36 -43.35 -35.12
N SER A 187 -5.32 -42.96 -33.84
CA SER A 187 -5.44 -41.57 -33.34
C SER A 187 -6.02 -41.54 -31.92
N GLY A 188 -5.14 -41.50 -30.92
CA GLY A 188 -5.50 -41.17 -29.55
C GLY A 188 -5.81 -39.67 -29.44
N ILE A 189 -7.08 -39.35 -29.23
CA ILE A 189 -7.53 -37.98 -28.95
C ILE A 189 -7.11 -37.62 -27.53
N VAL A 190 -6.05 -36.83 -27.40
CA VAL A 190 -5.72 -36.09 -26.19
C VAL A 190 -6.67 -34.89 -26.11
N TRP A 191 -7.49 -34.83 -25.06
CA TRP A 191 -8.32 -33.68 -24.75
C TRP A 191 -7.44 -32.48 -24.35
N ILE A 192 -7.38 -31.47 -25.22
CA ILE A 192 -6.93 -30.12 -24.87
C ILE A 192 -8.19 -29.26 -24.75
N PRO A 193 -8.55 -28.74 -23.56
CA PRO A 193 -9.59 -27.73 -23.46
C PRO A 193 -9.10 -26.43 -24.11
N LYS A 194 -9.75 -26.05 -25.22
CA LYS A 194 -9.72 -24.69 -25.76
C LYS A 194 -10.27 -23.74 -24.69
N ILE A 195 -9.42 -22.89 -24.11
CA ILE A 195 -9.90 -21.70 -23.41
C ILE A 195 -9.93 -20.56 -24.42
N ILE A 196 -11.17 -20.12 -24.59
CA ILE A 196 -11.69 -19.00 -25.35
C ILE A 196 -10.85 -17.73 -25.18
N ASP A 197 -10.62 -17.08 -26.32
CA ASP A 197 -10.18 -15.70 -26.48
C ASP A 197 -10.98 -14.76 -25.56
N SER A 198 -10.35 -14.28 -24.50
CA SER A 198 -10.83 -13.10 -23.79
C SER A 198 -9.89 -11.94 -24.12
N LYS A 199 -10.43 -11.09 -24.99
CA LYS A 199 -10.00 -9.72 -25.32
C LYS A 199 -9.01 -9.12 -24.31
N ARG A 200 -7.79 -8.93 -24.79
CA ARG A 200 -6.81 -7.96 -24.32
C ARG A 200 -7.50 -6.59 -24.09
N PRO A 201 -7.55 -6.03 -22.88
CA PRO A 201 -7.76 -4.60 -22.74
C PRO A 201 -6.45 -3.91 -23.11
N SER A 202 -6.48 -3.17 -24.21
CA SER A 202 -5.45 -2.22 -24.60
C SER A 202 -5.24 -1.19 -23.48
N SER A 203 -4.15 -1.32 -22.71
CA SER A 203 -3.70 -0.27 -21.81
C SER A 203 -2.82 0.72 -22.58
N THR A 204 -3.46 1.61 -23.33
CA THR A 204 -2.89 2.94 -23.56
C THR A 204 -3.26 3.79 -22.35
N PHE A 205 -2.46 3.72 -21.28
CA PHE A 205 -2.53 4.72 -20.23
C PHE A 205 -1.53 5.81 -20.59
N SER A 206 -2.07 6.82 -21.29
CA SER A 206 -1.39 8.06 -21.61
C SER A 206 -0.88 8.72 -20.33
N SER A 207 0.37 9.17 -20.41
CA SER A 207 0.98 10.19 -19.58
C SER A 207 0.01 11.33 -19.26
N GLY A 208 0.00 11.77 -18.00
CA GLY A 208 -0.52 13.07 -17.58
C GLY A 208 -1.91 13.05 -16.94
N LYS A 209 -1.95 13.06 -15.60
CA LYS A 209 -2.42 14.20 -14.80
C LYS A 209 -2.40 13.85 -13.30
N ILE A 210 -1.73 14.74 -12.58
CA ILE A 210 -1.55 14.85 -11.14
C ILE A 210 -2.91 15.04 -10.47
N TRP A 211 -3.16 14.38 -9.34
CA TRP A 211 -4.23 14.76 -8.42
C TRP A 211 -3.63 15.05 -7.05
N ILE A 212 -3.19 16.29 -6.89
CA ILE A 212 -2.95 16.92 -5.59
C ILE A 212 -4.29 17.59 -5.23
N PRO A 213 -4.94 17.28 -4.11
CA PRO A 213 -6.05 18.09 -3.65
C PRO A 213 -5.52 19.45 -3.18
N GLU A 214 -5.65 20.48 -4.02
CA GLU A 214 -5.60 21.88 -3.59
C GLU A 214 -6.76 22.13 -2.62
N ILE A 215 -6.44 22.23 -1.34
CA ILE A 215 -7.36 22.75 -0.33
C ILE A 215 -7.07 24.25 -0.20
N ILE A 216 -7.89 25.00 -0.93
CA ILE A 216 -8.18 26.44 -0.86
C ILE A 216 -7.36 27.21 0.20
N HIS A 217 -6.41 28.02 -0.27
CA HIS A 217 -5.96 29.20 0.46
C HIS A 217 -7.10 30.22 0.48
N SER A 218 -7.65 30.51 1.67
CA SER A 218 -8.51 31.68 1.83
C SER A 218 -7.63 32.94 1.81
N GLU A 219 -7.57 33.60 0.66
CA GLU A 219 -7.05 34.96 0.57
C GLU A 219 -7.95 35.91 1.40
N ARG A 220 -7.32 36.71 2.26
CA ARG A 220 -7.97 37.86 2.90
C ARG A 220 -8.13 38.96 1.84
N PRO A 221 -9.28 39.68 1.80
CA PRO A 221 -9.34 40.92 1.06
C PRO A 221 -8.52 41.99 1.79
N SER A 222 -7.58 42.59 1.07
CA SER A 222 -6.95 43.86 1.41
C SER A 222 -8.01 44.96 1.46
N ALA A 223 -8.27 45.50 2.65
CA ALA A 223 -9.06 46.72 2.79
C ALA A 223 -8.21 47.92 2.36
N SER A 224 -8.63 48.55 1.27
CA SER A 224 -8.21 49.87 0.85
C SER A 224 -8.68 50.93 1.86
N LEU A 225 -7.74 51.58 2.55
CA LEU A 225 -7.99 52.87 3.18
C LEU A 225 -7.46 53.95 2.25
N GLY A 226 -8.37 54.55 1.49
CA GLY A 226 -8.17 55.84 0.86
C GLY A 226 -9.18 56.82 1.46
N GLY A 227 -8.71 57.97 1.93
CA GLY A 227 -9.60 59.10 2.25
C GLY A 227 -9.10 60.05 3.33
N ARG A 228 -8.31 61.04 2.89
CA ARG A 228 -8.01 62.36 3.48
C ARG A 228 -9.06 62.89 4.48
N PHE A 229 -8.62 63.41 5.62
CA PHE A 229 -8.28 64.82 5.87
C PHE A 229 -7.27 64.90 7.01
#